data_AF-A0A4Q5LSX2-F1
#
_entry.id   AF-A0A4Q5LSX2-F1
#
_cell.length_a   1.000
_cell.length_b   1.000
_cell.length_c   1.000
_cell.angle_alpha   90.00
_cell.angle_beta   90.00
_cell.angle_gamma   90.00
#
_symmetry.space_group_name_H-M   'P 1'
#
loop_
_entity.id
_entity.type
_entity.pdbx_description
1 polymer ?
#
loop_
_entity_poly.entity_id
_entity_poly.type
_entity_poly.pdbx_seq_one_letter_code
_entity_poly.pdbx_strand_id
1 'polypeptide(L)'
;MNKSYELFYEESDEINTSEGFRGAINIIDNHVIIPCINVGVAEHLLNPTKSNNFIDYSYLLYVNVKSIHFNTVLDKRFEETEIYYNSCTNIIGAKQFEVSIECEKLCLIIRKNSRLSTKTWIPIETPVFTPNLYESEVFEFLHSDINPLIDFIKYQENSAL
;
A
#
# COMPACT_ATOMS: atom_id res chain seq x y z
N MET A 1 3.71 5.86 21.43
CA MET A 1 5.05 5.66 20.82
C MET A 1 5.07 6.40 19.50
N ASN A 2 6.07 7.25 19.23
CA ASN A 2 6.19 7.92 17.94
C ASN A 2 6.54 6.86 16.88
N LYS A 3 5.56 6.49 16.05
CA LYS A 3 5.79 5.59 14.91
C LYS A 3 6.51 6.40 13.84
N SER A 4 7.71 5.96 13.47
CA SER A 4 8.48 6.58 12.40
C SER A 4 8.27 5.81 11.10
N TYR A 5 8.32 6.54 9.99
CA TYR A 5 8.00 6.03 8.66
C TYR A 5 9.20 6.22 7.72
N GLU A 6 9.31 5.33 6.76
CA GLU A 6 10.27 5.42 5.67
C GLU A 6 9.52 5.32 4.34
N LEU A 7 9.93 6.18 3.41
CA LEU A 7 9.34 6.32 2.08
C LEU A 7 10.28 5.70 1.07
N PHE A 8 9.71 4.86 0.22
CA PHE A 8 10.37 4.24 -0.90
C PHE A 8 9.64 4.61 -2.18
N TYR A 9 10.40 5.07 -3.18
CA TYR A 9 9.89 5.33 -4.52
C TYR A 9 10.14 4.09 -5.35
N GLU A 10 9.08 3.51 -5.89
CA GLU A 10 9.13 2.18 -6.48
C GLU A 10 8.43 2.20 -7.84
N GLU A 11 9.00 1.49 -8.81
CA GLU A 11 8.33 1.18 -10.07
C GLU A 11 7.29 0.06 -9.85
N SER A 12 6.24 0.01 -10.68
CA SER A 12 5.08 -0.88 -10.46
C SER A 12 5.42 -2.35 -10.28
N ASP A 13 6.46 -2.82 -10.98
CA ASP A 13 6.79 -4.23 -11.10
C ASP A 13 7.44 -4.79 -9.82
N GLU A 14 7.83 -3.91 -8.89
CA GLU A 14 8.47 -4.28 -7.62
C GLU A 14 7.46 -4.52 -6.48
N ILE A 15 6.21 -4.03 -6.64
CA ILE A 15 5.15 -4.12 -5.62
C ILE A 15 4.02 -5.04 -6.08
N ASN A 16 3.81 -6.13 -5.34
CA ASN A 16 2.70 -7.06 -5.59
C ASN A 16 1.63 -6.98 -4.49
N THR A 17 0.38 -6.73 -4.89
CA THR A 17 -0.76 -6.58 -3.98
C THR A 17 -1.77 -7.72 -4.04
N SER A 18 -1.55 -8.75 -4.86
CA SER A 18 -2.52 -9.83 -5.14
C SER A 18 -2.86 -10.68 -3.92
N GLU A 19 -1.88 -10.91 -3.06
CA GLU A 19 -2.04 -11.63 -1.78
C GLU A 19 -2.30 -10.67 -0.62
N GLY A 20 -2.38 -9.37 -0.92
CA GLY A 20 -2.47 -8.32 0.07
C GLY A 20 -3.87 -8.18 0.64
N PHE A 21 -3.93 -7.55 1.80
CA PHE A 21 -5.15 -7.07 2.40
C PHE A 21 -5.11 -5.55 2.51
N ARG A 22 -6.26 -4.89 2.50
CA ARG A 22 -6.33 -3.43 2.64
C ARG A 22 -7.43 -2.95 3.58
N GLY A 23 -7.23 -1.75 4.08
CA GLY A 23 -8.26 -0.95 4.75
C GLY A 23 -8.97 0.01 3.80
N ALA A 24 -9.49 1.09 4.39
CA ALA A 24 -10.20 2.13 3.66
C ALA A 24 -9.26 2.90 2.71
N ILE A 25 -9.76 3.22 1.52
CA ILE A 25 -9.07 4.10 0.57
C ILE A 25 -9.31 5.54 1.03
N ASN A 26 -8.23 6.26 1.34
CA ASN A 26 -8.29 7.66 1.73
C ASN A 26 -7.89 8.53 0.55
N ILE A 27 -8.73 9.52 0.21
CA ILE A 27 -8.47 10.49 -0.85
C ILE A 27 -8.30 11.85 -0.20
N ILE A 28 -7.18 12.51 -0.49
CA ILE A 28 -6.87 13.84 0.02
C ILE A 28 -6.34 14.65 -1.17
N ASP A 29 -7.05 15.71 -1.52
CA ASP A 29 -6.83 16.46 -2.75
C ASP A 29 -6.80 15.53 -3.97
N ASN A 30 -5.68 15.47 -4.67
CA ASN A 30 -5.44 14.58 -5.82
C ASN A 30 -4.51 13.41 -5.46
N HIS A 31 -4.40 13.03 -4.19
CA HIS A 31 -3.61 11.90 -3.72
C HIS A 31 -4.50 10.79 -3.18
N VAL A 32 -4.06 9.54 -3.33
CA VAL A 32 -4.74 8.37 -2.78
C VAL A 32 -3.79 7.62 -1.86
N ILE A 33 -4.27 7.25 -0.67
CA ILE A 33 -3.53 6.45 0.30
C ILE A 33 -4.33 5.21 0.62
N ILE A 34 -3.67 4.05 0.54
CA ILE A 34 -4.28 2.77 0.87
C ILE A 34 -3.41 2.08 1.92
N PRO A 35 -3.91 1.85 3.16
CA PRO A 35 -3.24 0.99 4.12
C PRO A 35 -3.35 -0.46 3.63
N CYS A 36 -2.20 -1.11 3.54
CA CYS A 36 -2.05 -2.47 3.05
C CYS A 36 -1.30 -3.33 4.07
N ILE A 37 -1.70 -4.60 4.12
CA ILE A 37 -1.06 -5.67 4.87
C ILE A 37 -0.66 -6.74 3.86
N ASN A 38 0.47 -7.39 4.06
CA ASN A 38 0.95 -8.46 3.20
C ASN A 38 1.24 -8.01 1.75
N VAL A 39 1.92 -6.88 1.60
CA VAL A 39 2.39 -6.42 0.28
C VAL A 39 3.65 -7.19 -0.09
N GLY A 40 3.63 -7.86 -1.24
CA GLY A 40 4.77 -8.59 -1.79
C GLY A 40 5.81 -7.66 -2.39
N VAL A 41 7.09 -7.94 -2.11
CA VAL A 41 8.25 -7.21 -2.61
C VAL A 41 9.32 -8.22 -3.04
N ALA A 42 9.41 -8.50 -4.34
CA ALA A 42 10.30 -9.53 -4.87
C ALA A 42 11.64 -8.96 -5.36
N GLU A 43 11.63 -7.88 -6.13
CA GLU A 43 12.83 -7.25 -6.71
C GLU A 43 13.15 -5.87 -6.09
N HIS A 44 12.63 -5.61 -4.89
CA HIS A 44 12.72 -4.33 -4.20
C HIS A 44 14.02 -4.16 -3.40
N LEU A 45 14.54 -2.94 -3.30
CA LEU A 45 15.64 -2.54 -2.41
C LEU A 45 15.52 -3.03 -0.94
N LEU A 46 14.30 -3.16 -0.42
CA LEU A 46 14.03 -3.69 0.91
C LEU A 46 14.34 -5.20 1.03
N ASN A 47 14.42 -5.89 -0.10
CA ASN A 47 14.58 -7.33 -0.20
C ASN A 47 15.84 -7.72 -1.00
N PRO A 48 17.03 -7.66 -0.36
CA PRO A 48 18.28 -8.02 -1.03
C PRO A 48 18.37 -9.51 -1.43
N THR A 49 17.47 -10.35 -0.91
CA THR A 49 17.47 -11.79 -1.21
C THR A 49 16.81 -12.12 -2.55
N LYS A 50 16.05 -11.18 -3.13
CA LYS A 50 15.23 -11.39 -4.34
C LYS A 50 14.25 -12.56 -4.25
N SER A 51 13.95 -13.03 -3.04
CA SER A 51 12.95 -14.08 -2.78
C SER A 51 11.58 -13.45 -2.59
N ASN A 52 10.48 -14.20 -2.74
CA ASN A 52 9.16 -13.60 -2.52
C ASN A 52 8.97 -13.28 -1.02
N ASN A 53 9.05 -12.00 -0.65
CA ASN A 53 8.88 -11.52 0.73
C ASN A 53 7.67 -10.61 0.83
N PHE A 54 7.05 -10.60 2.00
CA PHE A 54 5.86 -9.82 2.30
C PHE A 54 6.11 -8.87 3.46
N ILE A 55 5.69 -7.63 3.30
CA ILE A 55 5.69 -6.60 4.33
C ILE A 55 4.42 -6.75 5.18
N ASP A 56 4.56 -6.70 6.50
CA ASP A 56 3.40 -6.80 7.41
C ASP A 56 2.46 -5.59 7.32
N TYR A 57 2.97 -4.38 7.50
CA TYR A 57 2.18 -3.14 7.48
C TYR A 57 2.85 -2.10 6.57
N SER A 58 2.12 -1.61 5.56
CA SER A 58 2.59 -0.58 4.62
C SER A 58 1.45 0.29 4.09
N TYR A 59 1.76 1.47 3.57
CA TYR A 59 0.81 2.28 2.81
C TYR A 59 1.27 2.37 1.37
N LEU A 60 0.32 2.26 0.44
CA LEU A 60 0.51 2.65 -0.95
C LEU A 60 0.02 4.09 -1.10
N LEU A 61 0.90 4.98 -1.53
CA LEU A 61 0.60 6.37 -1.81
C LEU A 61 0.68 6.60 -3.32
N TYR A 62 -0.45 6.98 -3.92
CA TYR A 62 -0.55 7.38 -5.31
C TYR A 62 -0.59 8.90 -5.38
N VAL A 63 0.39 9.50 -6.06
CA VAL A 63 0.61 10.93 -6.13
C VAL A 63 0.04 11.50 -7.42
N ASN A 64 -0.69 12.63 -7.33
CA ASN A 64 -1.29 13.31 -8.48
C ASN A 64 -2.19 12.39 -9.33
N VAL A 65 -3.07 11.67 -8.66
CA VAL A 65 -4.08 10.79 -9.24
C VAL A 65 -4.99 11.55 -10.21
N LYS A 66 -5.13 11.01 -11.42
CA LYS A 66 -6.04 11.51 -12.45
C LYS A 66 -7.35 10.76 -12.45
N SER A 67 -7.30 9.45 -12.31
CA SER A 67 -8.50 8.61 -12.35
C SER A 67 -8.36 7.35 -11.49
N ILE A 68 -9.50 6.89 -10.96
CA ILE A 68 -9.62 5.66 -10.15
C ILE A 68 -10.77 4.87 -10.74
N HIS A 69 -10.52 3.60 -11.05
CA HIS A 69 -11.50 2.70 -11.65
C HIS A 69 -11.63 1.45 -10.79
N PHE A 70 -12.85 0.99 -10.60
CA PHE A 70 -13.16 -0.18 -9.79
C PHE A 70 -13.63 -1.32 -10.70
N ASN A 71 -13.02 -2.49 -10.58
CA ASN A 71 -13.32 -3.69 -11.37
C ASN A 71 -13.26 -3.46 -12.88
N THR A 72 -12.38 -2.58 -13.35
CA THR A 72 -12.22 -2.26 -14.77
C THR A 72 -10.74 -2.03 -15.06
N VAL A 73 -10.24 -2.67 -16.11
CA VAL A 73 -8.89 -2.45 -16.63
C VAL A 73 -8.91 -1.22 -17.52
N LEU A 74 -7.97 -0.31 -17.28
CA LEU A 74 -7.80 0.88 -18.11
C LEU A 74 -6.92 0.59 -19.33
N ASP A 75 -7.47 0.79 -20.53
CA ASP A 75 -6.74 0.58 -21.79
C ASP A 75 -6.04 1.86 -22.30
N LYS A 76 -6.35 3.03 -21.73
CA LYS A 76 -5.81 4.33 -22.19
C LYS A 76 -5.19 5.10 -21.05
N ARG A 77 -4.01 5.66 -21.31
CA ARG A 77 -3.20 6.48 -20.40
C ARG A 77 -3.17 7.93 -20.89
N PHE A 78 -3.14 8.88 -19.98
CA PHE A 78 -2.69 10.24 -20.28
C PHE A 78 -1.15 10.29 -20.36
N GLU A 79 -0.61 11.28 -21.08
CA GLU A 79 0.84 11.56 -21.07
C GLU A 79 1.30 11.84 -19.63
N GLU A 80 2.52 11.39 -19.29
CA GLU A 80 3.17 11.59 -17.97
C GLU A 80 2.49 10.89 -16.78
N THR A 81 1.66 9.87 -17.03
CA THR A 81 1.03 9.06 -15.97
C THR A 81 1.21 7.56 -16.19
N GLU A 82 1.13 6.82 -15.08
CA GLU A 82 1.16 5.37 -15.04
C GLU A 82 -0.14 4.81 -14.44
N ILE A 83 -0.51 3.60 -14.87
CA ILE A 83 -1.66 2.88 -14.32
C ILE A 83 -1.14 1.75 -13.44
N TYR A 84 -1.58 1.75 -12.19
CA TYR A 84 -1.25 0.73 -11.20
C TYR A 84 -2.48 -0.09 -10.84
N TYR A 85 -2.29 -1.40 -10.73
CA TYR A 85 -3.33 -2.35 -10.39
C TYR A 85 -3.20 -2.79 -8.93
N ASN A 86 -4.29 -2.66 -8.17
CA ASN A 86 -4.38 -3.09 -6.78
C ASN A 86 -5.48 -4.16 -6.64
N SER A 87 -5.08 -5.38 -6.28
CA SER A 87 -5.97 -6.53 -6.13
C SER A 87 -6.15 -6.96 -4.67
N CYS A 88 -5.85 -6.09 -3.70
CA CYS A 88 -5.94 -6.42 -2.28
C CYS A 88 -7.37 -6.81 -1.85
N THR A 89 -7.44 -7.81 -0.98
CA THR A 89 -8.66 -8.19 -0.27
C THR A 89 -9.03 -7.12 0.77
N ASN A 90 -10.26 -6.63 0.76
CA ASN A 90 -10.72 -5.69 1.79
C ASN A 90 -11.07 -6.44 3.08
N ILE A 91 -10.52 -5.99 4.20
CA ILE A 91 -10.79 -6.57 5.53
C ILE A 91 -11.97 -5.86 6.21
N ILE A 92 -12.24 -4.61 5.87
CA ILE A 92 -13.28 -3.78 6.49
C ILE A 92 -14.58 -3.89 5.68
N GLY A 93 -15.29 -5.01 5.85
CA GLY A 93 -16.74 -5.14 5.58
C GLY A 93 -17.28 -4.82 4.18
N ALA A 94 -16.45 -4.46 3.20
CA ALA A 94 -16.88 -4.12 1.85
C ALA A 94 -16.58 -5.27 0.87
N LYS A 95 -17.32 -5.29 -0.24
CA LYS A 95 -17.08 -6.23 -1.35
C LYS A 95 -15.63 -6.11 -1.82
N GLN A 96 -15.01 -7.25 -2.13
CA GLN A 96 -13.74 -7.30 -2.83
C GLN A 96 -13.91 -6.58 -4.17
N PHE A 97 -12.99 -5.66 -4.47
CA PHE A 97 -12.93 -5.00 -5.76
C PHE A 97 -11.47 -4.77 -6.11
N GLU A 98 -11.16 -4.94 -7.39
CA GLU A 98 -9.89 -4.57 -7.98
C GLU A 98 -9.90 -3.07 -8.28
N VAL A 99 -8.78 -2.39 -8.10
CA VAL A 99 -8.65 -0.96 -8.40
C VAL A 99 -7.56 -0.77 -9.43
N SER A 100 -7.88 -0.01 -10.47
CA SER A 100 -6.88 0.59 -11.36
C SER A 100 -6.77 2.07 -11.04
N ILE A 101 -5.58 2.54 -10.71
CA ILE A 101 -5.31 3.94 -10.36
C ILE A 101 -4.33 4.50 -11.37
N GLU A 102 -4.74 5.57 -12.03
CA GLU A 102 -3.88 6.34 -12.92
C GLU A 102 -3.32 7.55 -12.17
N CYS A 103 -2.00 7.63 -12.06
CA CYS A 103 -1.34 8.68 -11.29
C CYS A 103 0.07 8.98 -11.84
N GLU A 104 0.68 10.07 -11.37
CA GLU A 104 2.05 10.42 -11.74
C GLU A 104 3.06 9.45 -11.12
N LYS A 105 2.80 9.02 -9.87
CA LYS A 105 3.80 8.29 -9.08
C LYS A 105 3.17 7.42 -8.00
N LEU A 106 3.63 6.17 -7.89
CA LEU A 106 3.39 5.29 -6.74
C LEU A 106 4.57 5.36 -5.75
N CYS A 107 4.26 5.38 -4.46
CA CYS A 107 5.23 5.27 -3.38
C CYS A 107 4.79 4.20 -2.39
N LEU A 108 5.76 3.45 -1.88
CA LEU A 108 5.58 2.54 -0.76
C LEU A 108 6.05 3.23 0.52
N ILE A 109 5.18 3.26 1.53
CA ILE A 109 5.50 3.81 2.84
C ILE A 109 5.47 2.67 3.84
N ILE A 110 6.58 2.43 4.53
CA ILE A 110 6.65 1.41 5.57
C ILE A 110 6.91 2.05 6.94
N ARG A 111 6.51 1.35 8.01
CA ARG A 111 6.96 1.72 9.34
C ARG A 111 8.41 1.28 9.50
N LYS A 112 9.21 2.02 10.26
CA LYS A 112 10.62 1.61 10.53
C LYS A 112 10.74 0.25 11.21
N ASN A 113 9.70 -0.17 11.91
CA ASN A 113 9.61 -1.47 12.55
C ASN A 113 8.78 -2.49 11.76
N SER A 114 8.46 -2.22 10.49
CA SER A 114 7.83 -3.19 9.60
C SER A 114 8.72 -4.42 9.44
N ARG A 115 8.09 -5.58 9.29
CA ARG A 115 8.77 -6.87 9.16
C ARG A 115 8.62 -7.41 7.75
N LEU A 116 9.69 -8.04 7.27
CA LEU A 116 9.68 -8.86 6.07
C LEU A 116 9.57 -10.34 6.46
N SER A 117 8.81 -11.09 5.67
CA SER A 117 8.62 -12.52 5.87
C SER A 117 8.42 -13.20 4.53
N THR A 118 8.98 -14.39 4.36
CA THR A 118 8.68 -15.28 3.22
C THR A 118 7.31 -15.97 3.36
N LYS A 119 6.69 -15.87 4.55
CA LYS A 119 5.34 -16.34 4.82
C LYS A 119 4.36 -15.17 4.81
N THR A 120 3.17 -15.42 4.29
CA THR A 120 2.04 -14.48 4.24
C THR A 120 1.65 -13.99 5.64
N TRP A 121 1.40 -12.69 5.77
CA TRP A 121 0.80 -12.08 6.94
C TRP A 121 -0.73 -12.16 6.84
N ILE A 122 -1.36 -12.80 7.83
CA ILE A 122 -2.79 -13.06 7.86
C ILE A 122 -3.40 -12.21 9.00
N PRO A 123 -4.12 -11.12 8.68
CA PRO A 123 -4.63 -10.18 9.67
C PRO A 123 -5.94 -10.62 10.32
N ILE A 124 -6.73 -11.46 9.64
CA ILE A 124 -8.04 -11.93 10.07
C ILE A 124 -8.22 -13.41 9.71
N GLU A 125 -9.14 -14.07 10.41
CA GLU A 125 -9.44 -15.48 10.15
C GLU A 125 -10.03 -15.61 8.75
N THR A 126 -9.53 -16.58 8.01
CA THR A 126 -10.07 -16.97 6.71
C THR A 126 -10.44 -18.45 6.76
N PRO A 127 -11.25 -18.98 5.81
CA PRO A 127 -11.58 -20.41 5.80
C PRO A 127 -10.37 -21.34 5.70
N VAL A 128 -9.21 -20.84 5.27
CA VAL A 128 -8.01 -21.62 4.94
C VAL A 128 -6.84 -21.34 5.91
N PHE A 129 -6.77 -20.13 6.46
CA PHE A 129 -5.63 -19.67 7.25
C PHE A 129 -6.07 -18.99 8.54
N THR A 130 -5.37 -19.35 9.63
CA THR A 130 -5.45 -18.71 10.94
C THR A 130 -4.63 -17.42 10.96
N PRO A 131 -5.08 -16.35 11.64
CA PRO A 131 -4.33 -15.11 11.81
C PRO A 131 -2.96 -15.35 12.44
N ASN A 132 -1.97 -14.60 11.97
CA ASN A 132 -0.63 -14.56 12.56
C ASN A 132 -0.19 -13.14 12.96
N LEU A 133 -1.13 -12.20 12.95
CA LEU A 133 -0.99 -10.84 13.47
C LEU A 133 -1.91 -10.63 14.67
N TYR A 134 -1.52 -9.72 15.57
CA TYR A 134 -2.37 -9.35 16.70
C TYR A 134 -3.52 -8.45 16.20
N GLU A 135 -4.76 -8.85 16.51
CA GLU A 135 -5.98 -8.13 16.09
C GLU A 135 -5.94 -6.64 16.48
N SER A 136 -5.44 -6.31 17.68
CA SER A 136 -5.31 -4.93 18.14
C SER A 136 -4.35 -4.10 17.28
N GLU A 137 -3.25 -4.70 16.79
CA GLU A 137 -2.29 -4.01 15.93
C GLU A 137 -2.86 -3.79 14.52
N VAL A 138 -3.58 -4.80 14.00
CA VAL A 138 -4.30 -4.70 12.72
C VAL A 138 -5.35 -3.61 12.81
N PHE A 139 -6.19 -3.63 13.84
CA PHE A 139 -7.24 -2.63 14.05
C PHE A 139 -6.64 -1.23 14.16
N GLU A 140 -5.61 -1.06 14.99
CA GLU A 140 -4.91 0.21 15.14
C GLU A 140 -4.33 0.68 13.80
N PHE A 141 -3.67 -0.18 13.04
CA PHE A 141 -3.08 0.20 11.75
C PHE A 141 -4.13 0.64 10.72
N LEU A 142 -5.22 -0.10 10.59
CA LEU A 142 -6.26 0.16 9.59
C LEU A 142 -7.12 1.40 9.93
N HIS A 143 -7.22 1.76 11.21
CA HIS A 143 -8.04 2.88 11.69
C HIS A 143 -7.22 4.03 12.30
N SER A 144 -5.89 3.97 12.20
CA SER A 144 -5.04 5.05 12.71
C SER A 144 -5.28 6.32 11.90
N ASP A 145 -5.54 7.44 12.58
CA ASP A 145 -5.61 8.80 11.99
C ASP A 145 -4.26 9.30 11.43
N ILE A 146 -3.28 8.41 11.22
CA ILE A 146 -1.99 8.81 10.68
C ILE A 146 -2.24 9.17 9.22
N ASN A 147 -1.98 10.44 8.92
CA ASN A 147 -2.05 10.99 7.59
C ASN A 147 -0.62 11.10 7.05
N PRO A 148 -0.03 9.98 6.56
CA PRO A 148 1.34 9.98 6.07
C PRO A 148 1.51 10.94 4.88
N LEU A 149 0.41 11.36 4.24
CA LEU A 149 0.41 12.39 3.21
C LEU A 149 0.69 13.79 3.75
N ILE A 150 0.19 14.21 4.91
CA ILE A 150 0.55 15.53 5.47
C ILE A 150 2.05 15.62 5.72
N ASP A 151 2.62 14.56 6.30
CA ASP A 151 4.06 14.52 6.58
C ASP A 151 4.87 14.37 5.28
N PHE A 152 4.36 13.66 4.28
CA PHE A 152 4.97 13.54 2.95
C PHE A 152 4.90 14.84 2.13
N ILE A 153 3.75 15.52 2.06
CA ILE A 153 3.59 16.82 1.38
C ILE A 153 4.54 17.81 2.02
N LYS A 154 4.57 17.89 3.36
CA LYS A 154 5.55 18.71 4.07
C LYS A 154 6.98 18.29 3.76
N TYR A 155 7.28 17.00 3.67
CA TYR A 155 8.61 16.52 3.30
C TYR A 155 8.98 16.98 1.89
N GLN A 156 8.12 16.88 0.89
CA GLN A 156 8.39 17.35 -0.48
C GLN A 156 8.52 18.87 -0.55
N GLU A 157 7.65 19.63 0.12
CA GLU A 157 7.74 21.09 0.21
C GLU A 157 9.06 21.55 0.86
N ASN A 158 9.61 20.77 1.79
CA ASN A 158 10.86 21.08 2.48
C ASN A 158 12.11 20.41 1.88
N SER A 159 11.95 19.46 0.95
CA SER A 159 13.06 18.69 0.33
C SER A 159 13.27 19.05 -1.14
N ALA A 160 12.64 20.10 -1.64
CA ALA A 160 12.99 20.73 -2.90
C ALA A 160 14.37 21.43 -2.78
N LEU A 161 15.43 20.63 -2.93
CA LEU A 161 16.82 21.04 -3.19
C LEU A 161 17.39 20.18 -4.31
#